data_AF-A0A8S3IQL8-F1
#
_entry.id   AF-A0A8S3IQL8-F1
#
_cell.length_a   1.000
_cell.length_b   1.000
_cell.length_c   1.000
_cell.angle_alpha   90.00
_cell.angle_beta   90.00
_cell.angle_gamma   90.00
#
_symmetry.space_group_name_H-M   'P 1'
#
loop_
_entity.id
_entity.type
_entity.pdbx_description
1 polymer ?
#
loop_
_entity_poly.entity_id
_entity_poly.type
_entity_poly.pdbx_seq_one_letter_code
_entity_poly.pdbx_strand_id
1 'polypeptide(L)'
;TLCEVIKVTVIKWGRLTHINDPHLIREMFNLIYTQYDGIGEISRCLERTYIINEKSVPDITLLLRKLSIVRALLTVQMDADEEEIMIACLNDIMDNRVFYQHPDLMRSLCVHETIMAIMVNRLNKSKQEQTSMSSVHDMDGLAQTNESGENPEAHLPKV
;
A
#
# COMPACT_ATOMS: atom_id res chain seq x y z
N THR A 1 11.08 -0.30 -38.69
CA THR A 1 10.49 -1.09 -37.58
C THR A 1 9.77 -0.16 -36.61
N LEU A 2 8.89 -0.65 -35.72
CA LEU A 2 8.21 0.20 -34.73
C LEU A 2 9.21 0.97 -33.86
N CYS A 3 10.30 0.31 -33.47
CA CYS A 3 11.40 0.89 -32.72
C CYS A 3 12.02 2.14 -33.38
N GLU A 4 12.29 2.07 -34.69
CA GLU A 4 12.84 3.20 -35.45
C GLU A 4 11.87 4.38 -35.55
N VAL A 5 10.58 4.10 -35.76
CA VAL A 5 9.54 5.14 -35.83
C VAL A 5 9.45 5.91 -34.52
N ILE A 6 9.47 5.20 -33.38
CA ILE A 6 9.44 5.81 -32.05
C ILE A 6 10.69 6.67 -31.83
N LYS A 7 11.89 6.15 -32.11
CA LYS A 7 13.15 6.89 -31.96
C LYS A 7 13.13 8.20 -32.76
N VAL A 8 12.78 8.15 -34.04
CA VAL A 8 12.74 9.33 -34.92
C VAL A 8 11.69 10.33 -34.44
N THR A 9 10.51 9.88 -34.01
CA THR A 9 9.42 10.75 -33.57
C THR A 9 9.78 11.50 -32.29
N VAL A 10 10.30 10.82 -31.27
CA VAL A 10 10.66 11.45 -29.99
C VAL A 10 11.84 12.42 -30.16
N ILE A 11 12.84 12.07 -30.99
CA ILE A 11 13.95 12.98 -31.34
C ILE A 11 13.42 14.22 -32.09
N LYS A 12 12.46 14.04 -33.00
CA LYS A 12 11.84 15.15 -33.74
C LYS A 12 11.10 16.09 -32.78
N TRP A 13 10.35 15.59 -31.80
CA TRP A 13 9.67 16.42 -30.81
C TRP A 13 10.66 17.20 -29.94
N GLY A 14 11.72 16.55 -29.45
CA GLY A 14 12.77 17.23 -28.67
C GLY A 14 13.54 18.30 -29.45
N ARG A 15 13.56 18.22 -30.79
CA ARG A 15 14.20 19.22 -31.66
C ARG A 15 13.29 20.38 -32.06
N LEU A 16 12.00 20.13 -32.24
CA LEU A 16 11.06 21.10 -32.80
C LEU A 16 10.37 21.98 -31.75
N THR A 17 10.26 21.50 -30.52
CA THR A 17 9.48 22.17 -29.47
C THR A 17 10.27 22.24 -28.18
N HIS A 18 10.29 23.41 -27.53
CA HIS A 18 10.78 23.54 -26.17
C HIS A 18 9.72 23.00 -25.20
N ILE A 19 10.01 21.86 -24.58
CA ILE A 19 9.10 21.18 -23.64
C ILE A 19 9.49 21.64 -22.22
N ASN A 20 8.53 22.23 -21.49
CA ASN A 20 8.76 22.72 -20.13
C ASN A 20 8.40 21.71 -19.04
N ASP A 21 7.54 20.73 -19.36
CA ASP A 21 7.08 19.74 -18.39
C ASP A 21 8.18 18.69 -18.11
N PRO A 22 8.77 18.67 -16.91
CA PRO A 22 9.80 17.69 -16.56
C PRO A 22 9.26 16.26 -16.55
N HIS A 23 7.95 16.05 -16.30
CA HIS A 23 7.35 14.72 -16.31
C HIS A 23 7.34 14.15 -17.73
N LEU A 24 6.85 14.92 -18.71
CA LEU A 24 6.89 14.54 -20.11
C LEU A 24 8.31 14.26 -20.61
N ILE A 25 9.28 15.09 -20.23
CA ILE A 25 10.69 14.87 -20.59
C ILE A 25 11.18 13.51 -20.07
N ARG A 26 10.88 13.19 -18.81
CA ARG A 26 11.26 11.90 -18.20
C ARG A 26 10.66 10.73 -18.98
N GLU A 27 9.38 10.80 -19.31
CA GLU A 27 8.69 9.74 -20.06
C GLU A 27 9.22 9.60 -21.49
N MET A 28 9.56 10.71 -22.16
CA MET A 28 10.21 10.67 -23.46
C MET A 28 11.58 9.98 -23.43
N PHE A 29 12.39 10.27 -22.41
CA PHE A 29 13.70 9.61 -22.24
C PHE A 29 13.56 8.15 -21.84
N ASN A 30 12.62 7.80 -20.96
CA ASN A 30 12.31 6.40 -20.61
C ASN A 30 11.89 5.62 -21.85
N LEU A 31 11.04 6.21 -22.70
CA LEU A 31 10.61 5.60 -23.94
C LEU A 31 11.78 5.39 -24.91
N ILE A 32 12.66 6.38 -25.10
CA ILE A 32 13.86 6.19 -25.93
C ILE A 32 14.75 5.10 -25.34
N TYR A 33 14.99 5.12 -24.03
CA TYR A 33 15.85 4.16 -23.34
C TYR A 33 15.39 2.73 -23.57
N THR A 34 14.11 2.43 -23.38
CA THR A 34 13.54 1.09 -23.63
C THR A 34 13.65 0.64 -25.08
N GLN A 35 13.63 1.57 -26.05
CA GLN A 35 13.87 1.23 -27.45
C GLN A 35 15.34 0.87 -27.76
N TYR A 36 16.29 1.19 -26.88
CA TYR A 36 17.70 0.78 -27.00
C TYR A 36 18.03 -0.40 -26.09
N ASP A 37 17.44 -0.48 -24.89
CA ASP A 37 17.64 -1.55 -23.90
C ASP A 37 16.72 -2.76 -24.12
N GLY A 38 16.65 -3.27 -25.35
CA GLY A 38 15.75 -4.40 -25.66
C GLY A 38 16.15 -5.69 -24.92
N ILE A 39 17.44 -5.95 -24.76
CA ILE A 39 17.95 -7.15 -24.09
C ILE A 39 17.71 -7.06 -22.58
N GLY A 40 17.98 -5.90 -21.95
CA GLY A 40 17.74 -5.72 -20.53
C GLY A 40 16.27 -5.81 -20.18
N GLU A 41 15.39 -5.24 -21.00
CA GLU A 41 13.93 -5.37 -20.83
C GLU A 41 13.47 -6.82 -20.90
N ILE A 42 13.96 -7.61 -21.87
CA ILE A 42 13.62 -9.03 -21.97
C ILE A 42 14.14 -9.80 -20.74
N SER A 43 15.37 -9.52 -20.29
CA SER A 43 15.94 -10.17 -19.09
C SER A 43 15.09 -9.92 -17.84
N ARG A 44 14.67 -8.66 -17.61
CA ARG A 44 13.79 -8.29 -16.48
C ARG A 44 12.42 -8.96 -16.56
N CYS A 45 11.86 -9.07 -17.77
CA CYS A 45 10.59 -9.77 -17.99
C CYS A 45 10.71 -11.28 -17.77
N LEU A 46 11.86 -11.88 -18.13
CA LEU A 46 12.10 -13.31 -17.96
C LEU A 46 12.15 -13.71 -16.49
N GLU A 47 12.74 -12.86 -15.63
CA GLU A 47 12.76 -13.07 -14.17
C GLU A 47 11.36 -13.15 -13.56
N ARG A 48 10.36 -12.52 -14.18
CA ARG A 48 8.95 -12.54 -13.74
C ARG A 48 8.10 -13.58 -14.46
N THR A 49 8.65 -14.24 -15.48
CA THR A 49 7.91 -15.23 -16.27
C THR A 49 7.79 -16.53 -15.48
N TYR A 50 6.57 -17.09 -15.44
CA TYR A 50 6.29 -18.32 -14.72
C TYR A 50 5.44 -19.26 -15.58
N ILE A 51 5.76 -20.55 -15.55
CA ILE A 51 5.07 -21.58 -16.34
C ILE A 51 4.21 -22.42 -15.41
N ILE A 52 2.96 -22.63 -15.79
CA ILE A 52 1.93 -23.33 -15.00
C ILE A 52 1.34 -24.48 -15.80
N ASN A 53 0.77 -25.44 -15.08
CA ASN A 53 0.00 -26.52 -15.70
C ASN A 53 -1.38 -25.99 -16.12
N GLU A 54 -1.89 -26.49 -17.25
CA GLU A 54 -3.23 -26.15 -17.78
C GLU A 54 -4.33 -26.43 -16.76
N LYS A 55 -4.18 -27.48 -15.94
CA LYS A 55 -5.14 -27.84 -14.88
C LYS A 55 -5.29 -26.78 -13.79
N SER A 56 -4.28 -25.96 -13.58
CA SER A 56 -4.22 -24.95 -12.51
C SER A 56 -4.64 -23.55 -12.98
N VAL A 57 -4.97 -23.39 -14.26
CA VAL A 57 -5.44 -22.12 -14.84
C VAL A 57 -6.66 -21.51 -14.12
N PRO A 58 -7.74 -22.27 -13.77
CA PRO A 58 -8.89 -21.67 -13.09
C PRO A 58 -8.52 -21.16 -11.68
N ASP A 59 -7.73 -21.93 -10.95
CA ASP A 59 -7.27 -21.57 -9.60
C ASP A 59 -6.40 -20.30 -9.64
N ILE A 60 -5.50 -20.19 -10.61
CA ILE A 60 -4.64 -19.01 -10.77
C ILE A 60 -5.44 -17.79 -11.21
N THR A 61 -6.44 -17.97 -12.08
CA THR A 61 -7.30 -16.86 -12.52
C THR A 61 -8.07 -16.28 -11.33
N LEU A 62 -8.60 -17.15 -10.46
CA LEU A 62 -9.26 -16.72 -9.23
C LEU A 62 -8.28 -15.97 -8.30
N LEU A 63 -7.09 -16.54 -8.08
CA LEU A 63 -6.04 -15.94 -7.29
C LEU A 63 -5.66 -14.54 -7.79
N LEU A 64 -5.39 -14.39 -9.08
CA LEU A 64 -5.00 -13.11 -9.70
C LEU A 64 -6.11 -12.08 -9.60
N ARG A 65 -7.37 -12.48 -9.79
CA ARG A 65 -8.52 -11.59 -9.63
C ARG A 65 -8.64 -11.07 -8.20
N LYS A 66 -8.55 -11.96 -7.21
CA LYS A 66 -8.64 -11.58 -5.79
C LYS A 66 -7.46 -10.71 -5.36
N LEU A 67 -6.24 -11.05 -5.80
CA LEU A 67 -5.05 -10.24 -5.54
C LEU A 67 -5.15 -8.84 -6.17
N SER A 68 -5.75 -8.73 -7.36
CA SER A 68 -5.97 -7.44 -8.01
C SER A 68 -6.94 -6.55 -7.22
N ILE A 69 -8.03 -7.13 -6.68
CA ILE A 69 -8.98 -6.41 -5.82
C ILE A 69 -8.27 -5.92 -4.56
N VAL A 70 -7.53 -6.79 -3.88
CA VAL A 70 -6.79 -6.42 -2.65
C VAL A 70 -5.82 -5.25 -2.93
N ARG A 71 -5.11 -5.27 -4.05
CA ARG A 71 -4.21 -4.17 -4.44
C ARG A 71 -4.92 -2.87 -4.76
N ALA A 72 -6.10 -2.92 -5.37
CA ALA A 72 -6.91 -1.73 -5.62
C ALA A 72 -7.36 -1.09 -4.30
N LEU A 73 -7.80 -1.91 -3.34
CA LEU A 73 -8.24 -1.42 -2.02
C LEU A 73 -7.09 -0.79 -1.22
N LEU A 74 -5.85 -1.24 -1.41
CA LEU A 74 -4.67 -0.66 -0.74
C LEU A 74 -4.36 0.79 -1.13
N THR A 75 -4.80 1.25 -2.30
CA THR A 75 -4.55 2.63 -2.75
C THR A 75 -5.48 3.67 -2.12
N VAL A 76 -6.56 3.21 -1.48
CA VAL A 76 -7.63 4.06 -0.92
C VAL A 76 -7.68 3.86 0.60
N GLN A 77 -8.14 4.88 1.33
CA GLN A 77 -8.44 4.74 2.75
C GLN A 77 -9.71 3.88 2.91
N MET A 78 -9.55 2.64 3.38
CA MET A 78 -10.62 1.65 3.41
C MET A 78 -11.71 1.98 4.43
N ASP A 79 -12.96 1.93 3.98
CA ASP A 79 -14.15 1.93 4.85
C ASP A 79 -14.39 0.53 5.46
N ALA A 80 -15.32 0.41 6.42
CA ALA A 80 -15.65 -0.85 7.09
C ALA A 80 -16.11 -1.95 6.10
N ASP A 81 -16.93 -1.59 5.11
CA ASP A 81 -17.42 -2.53 4.09
C ASP A 81 -16.29 -3.03 3.16
N GLU A 82 -15.36 -2.13 2.80
CA GLU A 82 -14.21 -2.47 1.96
C GLU A 82 -13.22 -3.37 2.70
N GLU A 83 -13.11 -3.20 4.02
CA GLU A 83 -12.29 -4.04 4.87
C GLU A 83 -12.83 -5.49 4.93
N GLU A 84 -14.14 -5.67 5.01
CA GLU A 84 -14.77 -6.99 4.94
C GLU A 84 -14.47 -7.68 3.59
N ILE A 85 -14.61 -6.95 2.49
CA ILE A 85 -14.27 -7.45 1.15
C ILE A 85 -12.79 -7.85 1.06
N MET A 86 -11.90 -7.04 1.64
CA MET A 86 -10.47 -7.35 1.67
C MET A 86 -10.21 -8.66 2.44
N ILE A 87 -10.79 -8.84 3.63
CA ILE A 87 -10.63 -10.06 4.43
C ILE A 87 -11.15 -11.27 3.66
N ALA A 88 -12.32 -11.17 3.04
CA ALA A 88 -12.87 -12.24 2.21
C ALA A 88 -11.94 -12.59 1.03
N CYS A 89 -11.37 -11.59 0.36
CA CYS A 89 -10.42 -11.82 -0.73
C CYS A 89 -9.12 -12.45 -0.26
N LEU A 90 -8.63 -12.11 0.94
CA LEU A 90 -7.44 -12.73 1.54
C LEU A 90 -7.70 -14.19 1.90
N ASN A 91 -8.89 -14.51 2.42
CA ASN A 91 -9.29 -15.89 2.67
C ASN A 91 -9.34 -16.70 1.37
N ASP A 92 -9.95 -16.16 0.30
CA ASP A 92 -9.98 -16.81 -1.02
C ASP A 92 -8.57 -17.06 -1.60
N ILE A 93 -7.62 -16.16 -1.35
CA ILE A 93 -6.21 -16.32 -1.75
C ILE A 93 -5.55 -17.46 -0.95
N MET A 94 -5.80 -17.52 0.36
CA MET A 94 -5.20 -18.49 1.28
C MET A 94 -5.79 -19.90 1.15
N ASP A 95 -7.06 -20.00 0.75
CA ASP A 95 -7.76 -21.27 0.50
C ASP A 95 -7.42 -21.88 -0.87
N ASN A 96 -6.71 -21.13 -1.72
CA ASN A 96 -6.33 -21.58 -3.05
C ASN A 96 -5.19 -22.61 -3.01
N ARG A 97 -5.38 -23.76 -3.67
CA ARG A 97 -4.38 -24.85 -3.69
C ARG A 97 -3.04 -24.43 -4.30
N VAL A 98 -3.07 -23.53 -5.28
CA VAL A 98 -1.87 -23.03 -5.98
C VAL A 98 -0.99 -22.22 -5.05
N PHE A 99 -1.56 -21.58 -4.02
CA PHE A 99 -0.82 -20.82 -3.03
C PHE A 99 0.28 -21.64 -2.36
N TYR A 100 -0.02 -22.91 -2.03
CA TYR A 100 0.93 -23.81 -1.38
C TYR A 100 1.75 -24.64 -2.36
N GLN A 101 1.23 -24.91 -3.56
CA GLN A 101 1.94 -25.69 -4.59
C GLN A 101 3.06 -24.91 -5.27
N HIS A 102 2.90 -23.60 -5.41
CA HIS A 102 3.79 -22.74 -6.19
C HIS A 102 4.26 -21.52 -5.37
N PRO A 103 5.15 -21.73 -4.36
CA PRO A 103 5.66 -20.63 -3.53
C PRO A 103 6.46 -19.59 -4.33
N ASP A 104 7.13 -20.02 -5.41
CA ASP A 104 7.89 -19.11 -6.27
C ASP A 104 6.98 -18.20 -7.10
N LEU A 105 5.79 -18.69 -7.49
CA LEU A 105 4.77 -17.85 -8.11
C LEU A 105 4.28 -16.78 -7.12
N MET A 106 4.07 -17.14 -5.84
CA MET A 106 3.67 -16.16 -4.82
C MET A 106 4.75 -15.10 -4.57
N ARG A 107 6.02 -15.48 -4.71
CA ARG A 107 7.16 -14.55 -4.64
C ARG A 107 7.21 -13.63 -5.87
N SER A 108 7.12 -14.18 -7.08
CA SER A 108 7.11 -13.39 -8.32
C SER A 108 5.92 -12.43 -8.38
N LEU A 109 4.74 -12.90 -7.93
CA LEU A 109 3.56 -12.06 -7.78
C LEU A 109 3.64 -11.10 -6.60
N CYS A 110 4.68 -11.09 -5.77
CA CYS A 110 4.85 -10.14 -4.66
C CYS A 110 3.63 -10.11 -3.70
N VAL A 111 3.04 -11.27 -3.42
CA VAL A 111 1.87 -11.38 -2.52
C VAL A 111 2.25 -10.90 -1.12
N HIS A 112 3.43 -11.30 -0.64
CA HIS A 112 3.95 -10.90 0.67
C HIS A 112 4.07 -9.37 0.83
N GLU A 113 4.49 -8.64 -0.21
CA GLU A 113 4.55 -7.17 -0.17
C GLU A 113 3.15 -6.57 0.01
N THR A 114 2.16 -7.16 -0.66
CA THR A 114 0.75 -6.74 -0.54
C THR A 114 0.26 -6.95 0.89
N ILE A 115 0.54 -8.09 1.50
CA ILE A 115 0.18 -8.37 2.91
C ILE A 115 0.88 -7.41 3.88
N MET A 116 2.17 -7.12 3.67
CA MET A 116 2.91 -6.16 4.50
C MET A 116 2.29 -4.76 4.43
N ALA A 117 1.88 -4.31 3.23
CA ALA A 117 1.21 -3.03 3.07
C ALA A 117 -0.14 -2.97 3.82
N ILE A 118 -0.93 -4.05 3.76
CA ILE A 118 -2.20 -4.15 4.52
C ILE A 118 -1.94 -4.05 6.01
N MET A 119 -0.93 -4.78 6.50
CA MET A 119 -0.58 -4.78 7.91
C MET A 119 -0.18 -3.38 8.41
N VAL A 120 0.63 -2.65 7.63
CA VAL A 120 1.02 -1.27 7.96
C VAL A 120 -0.19 -0.34 7.98
N ASN A 121 -1.09 -0.43 6.99
CA ASN A 121 -2.31 0.39 6.95
C ASN A 121 -3.20 0.15 8.16
N ARG A 122 -3.36 -1.12 8.59
CA ARG A 122 -4.13 -1.49 9.79
C ARG A 122 -3.51 -0.96 11.08
N LEU A 123 -2.19 -1.07 11.23
CA LEU A 123 -1.48 -0.55 12.41
C LEU A 123 -1.51 0.98 12.49
N ASN A 124 -1.50 1.66 11.34
CA ASN A 124 -1.62 3.12 11.32
C ASN A 124 -3.03 3.58 11.69
N LYS A 125 -4.08 2.89 11.22
CA LYS A 125 -5.48 3.15 11.58
C LYS A 125 -5.71 3.00 13.10
N SER A 126 -5.22 1.91 13.70
CA SER A 126 -5.38 1.68 15.14
C SER A 126 -4.63 2.72 16.00
N LYS A 127 -3.45 3.18 15.56
CA LYS A 127 -2.74 4.28 16.24
C LYS A 127 -3.52 5.59 16.16
N GLN A 128 -4.12 5.94 15.03
CA GLN A 128 -4.92 7.16 14.89
C GLN A 128 -6.17 7.13 15.79
N GLU A 129 -6.84 5.98 15.88
CA GLU A 129 -8.00 5.78 16.78
C GLU A 129 -7.59 5.93 18.26
N GLN A 130 -6.46 5.33 18.66
CA GLN A 130 -5.94 5.46 20.03
C GLN A 130 -5.54 6.90 20.39
N THR A 131 -4.85 7.59 19.48
CA THR A 131 -4.40 8.97 19.71
C THR A 131 -5.60 9.93 19.88
N SER A 132 -6.68 9.66 19.13
CA SER A 132 -7.95 10.41 19.21
C SER A 132 -8.71 10.15 20.51
N MET A 133 -8.58 8.96 21.12
CA MET A 133 -9.18 8.66 22.43
C MET A 133 -8.38 9.26 23.59
N SER A 134 -7.05 9.33 23.51
CA SER A 134 -6.22 9.96 24.54
C SER A 134 -6.44 11.47 24.66
N SER A 135 -6.70 12.19 23.56
CA SER A 135 -6.98 13.63 23.60
C SER A 135 -8.38 13.99 24.13
N VAL A 136 -9.31 13.03 24.22
CA VAL A 136 -10.62 13.22 24.87
C VAL A 136 -10.49 13.04 26.39
N HIS A 137 -9.61 12.16 26.86
CA HIS A 137 -9.43 11.89 28.29
C HIS A 137 -8.70 13.01 29.05
N ASP A 138 -7.95 13.87 28.36
CA ASP A 138 -7.28 15.04 28.95
C ASP A 138 -8.22 16.26 29.14
N MET A 139 -9.42 16.27 28.53
CA MET A 139 -10.39 17.38 28.67
C MET A 139 -11.44 17.16 29.78
N ASP A 140 -11.65 15.93 30.25
CA ASP A 140 -12.63 15.61 31.31
C ASP A 140 -12.03 15.66 32.73
N GLY A 141 -10.70 15.81 32.84
CA GLY A 141 -9.97 15.76 34.11
C GLY A 141 -9.89 17.08 34.90
N LEU A 142 -10.44 18.20 34.41
CA LEU A 142 -10.27 19.52 35.05
C LEU A 142 -11.47 20.00 35.89
N ALA A 143 -12.54 19.22 36.02
CA ALA A 143 -13.78 19.67 36.66
C ALA A 143 -14.19 18.82 37.86
N GLN A 144 -13.27 18.54 38.79
CA GLN A 144 -13.60 18.18 40.17
C GLN A 144 -12.31 18.01 40.99
N THR A 145 -12.12 18.89 41.98
CA THR A 145 -11.44 18.70 43.28
C THR A 145 -10.74 19.99 43.69
N ASN A 146 -11.44 20.85 44.46
CA ASN A 146 -10.78 21.76 45.37
C ASN A 146 -11.74 22.28 46.44
N GLU A 147 -12.12 21.42 47.38
CA GLU A 147 -12.46 21.82 48.74
C GLU A 147 -12.09 20.67 49.68
N SER A 148 -10.92 20.76 50.34
CA SER A 148 -10.62 20.26 51.70
C SER A 148 -9.12 20.32 51.98
N GLY A 149 -8.71 21.18 52.92
CA GLY A 149 -7.37 21.28 53.49
C GLY A 149 -7.38 22.40 54.53
N GLU A 150 -7.87 22.16 55.74
CA GLU A 150 -7.12 21.64 56.91
C GLU A 150 -6.22 22.71 57.56
N ASN A 151 -6.56 23.12 58.79
CA ASN A 151 -5.65 23.85 59.67
C ASN A 151 -5.98 23.55 61.15
N PRO A 152 -5.09 22.89 61.92
CA PRO A 152 -5.15 22.86 63.38
C PRO A 152 -4.03 23.67 64.05
N GLU A 153 -4.24 23.99 65.33
CA GLU A 153 -3.34 24.65 66.30
C GLU A 153 -3.24 26.20 66.21
N ALA A 154 -3.34 27.01 67.28
CA ALA A 154 -3.42 26.76 68.72
C ALA A 154 -3.91 28.03 69.44
N HIS A 155 -4.72 27.90 70.51
CA HIS A 155 -4.55 28.73 71.71
C HIS A 155 -5.33 28.18 72.92
N LEU A 156 -4.62 28.06 74.04
CA LEU A 156 -5.10 27.84 75.42
C LEU A 156 -4.84 29.15 76.21
N PRO A 157 -5.32 29.34 77.46
CA PRO A 157 -6.71 29.61 77.88
C PRO A 157 -6.83 30.92 78.74
N LYS A 158 -8.01 31.10 79.39
CA LYS A 158 -8.42 32.07 80.45
C LYS A 158 -9.16 33.31 79.89
N VAL A 159 -10.32 33.75 80.39
CA VAL A 159 -10.98 33.72 81.71
C VAL A 159 -12.46 33.39 81.56
#